data_AF-A0A2V3VG20-F1
#
_entry.id   AF-A0A2V3VG20-F1
#
_cell.length_a   1.000
_cell.length_b   1.000
_cell.length_c   1.000
_cell.angle_alpha   90.00
_cell.angle_beta   90.00
_cell.angle_gamma   90.00
#
_symmetry.space_group_name_H-M   'P 1'
#
loop_
_entity.id
_entity.type
_entity.pdbx_description
1 polymer ?
#
loop_
_entity_poly.entity_id
_entity_poly.type
_entity_poly.pdbx_seq_one_letter_code
_entity_poly.pdbx_strand_id
1 'polypeptide(L)'
;MSKFFSPSTGSFFDEAIHGAFEIEKPQTARERKAGKRPQTIPNPACKIPDDAVPISDADHARLMAEVAKGRQIIARGGKPVAVDQVRSAEERLAARRAQRDRLLAASDWTQLADTLADDPSLKANWAHYRQQLRDLDMEGAGWPIAPDDDLGGSI
;
A
#
# COMPACT_ATOMS: atom_id res chain seq x y z
N MET A 1 6.47 17.39 8.82
CA MET A 1 5.29 18.02 8.19
C MET A 1 4.10 17.70 9.07
N SER A 2 3.10 18.56 9.20
CA SER A 2 1.95 18.24 10.07
C SER A 2 1.14 17.10 9.45
N LYS A 3 1.11 15.93 10.11
CA LYS A 3 0.28 14.78 9.73
C LYS A 3 -0.97 14.75 10.58
N PHE A 4 -2.07 14.32 9.99
CA PHE A 4 -3.35 14.19 10.66
C PHE A 4 -3.98 12.84 10.34
N PHE A 5 -4.83 12.35 11.24
CA PHE A 5 -5.62 11.14 11.04
C PHE A 5 -7.09 11.46 11.32
N SER A 6 -7.98 11.15 10.38
CA SER A 6 -9.43 11.32 10.56
C SER A 6 -10.06 9.99 10.97
N PRO A 7 -10.68 9.90 12.16
CA PRO A 7 -11.36 8.71 12.63
C PRO A 7 -12.54 8.28 11.75
N SER A 8 -13.30 9.24 11.20
CA SER A 8 -14.46 8.96 10.35
C SER A 8 -14.07 8.36 9.00
N THR A 9 -12.97 8.83 8.41
CA THR A 9 -12.49 8.34 7.09
C THR A 9 -11.47 7.21 7.21
N GLY A 10 -10.89 6.99 8.40
CA GLY A 10 -9.80 6.05 8.61
C GLY A 10 -8.52 6.39 7.83
N SER A 11 -8.36 7.65 7.42
CA SER A 11 -7.33 8.08 6.47
C SER A 11 -6.36 9.10 7.07
N PHE A 12 -5.15 9.15 6.51
CA PHE A 12 -4.14 10.15 6.88
C PHE A 12 -4.16 11.34 5.94
N PHE A 13 -3.89 12.51 6.50
CA PHE A 13 -3.83 13.78 5.81
C PHE A 13 -2.53 14.51 6.12
N ASP A 14 -2.15 15.39 5.21
CA ASP A 14 -0.94 16.20 5.28
C ASP A 14 -1.27 17.58 4.71
N GLU A 15 -0.95 18.65 5.44
CA GLU A 15 -1.20 20.03 5.01
C GLU A 15 -0.49 20.39 3.69
N ALA A 16 0.65 19.77 3.39
CA ALA A 16 1.36 19.98 2.13
C ALA A 16 0.57 19.45 0.91
N ILE A 17 -0.27 18.44 1.11
CA ILE A 17 -1.06 17.79 0.05
C ILE A 17 -2.52 18.28 0.07
N HIS A 18 -3.06 18.50 1.27
CA HIS A 18 -4.49 18.75 1.50
C HIS A 18 -4.80 20.20 1.84
N GLY A 19 -3.78 21.06 1.90
CA GLY A 19 -3.90 22.46 2.29
C GLY A 19 -3.78 22.63 3.81
N ALA A 20 -3.17 23.75 4.22
CA ALA A 20 -3.15 24.17 5.61
C ALA A 20 -4.56 24.52 6.10
N PHE A 21 -4.82 24.35 7.40
CA PHE A 21 -6.10 24.75 8.02
C PHE A 21 -6.39 26.24 7.87
N GLU A 22 -5.35 27.06 7.92
CA GLU A 22 -5.46 28.50 7.80
C GLU A 22 -4.51 29.05 6.73
N ILE A 23 -4.92 30.14 6.10
CA ILE A 23 -4.11 30.89 5.13
C ILE A 23 -4.04 32.36 5.52
N GLU A 24 -3.00 33.05 5.07
CA GLU A 24 -2.96 34.50 5.19
C GLU A 24 -4.01 35.12 4.28
N LYS A 25 -4.85 35.97 4.87
CA LYS A 25 -5.81 36.80 4.15
C LYS A 25 -5.07 37.67 3.15
N PRO A 26 -5.46 37.68 1.86
CA PRO A 26 -4.86 38.55 0.87
C PRO A 26 -4.94 40.02 1.30
N GLN A 27 -3.79 40.66 1.44
CA GLN A 27 -3.71 42.08 1.79
C GLN A 27 -3.71 42.95 0.53
N THR A 28 -4.49 44.02 0.57
CA THR A 28 -4.46 45.05 -0.48
C THR A 28 -3.14 45.84 -0.43
N ALA A 29 -2.77 46.49 -1.55
CA ALA A 29 -1.57 47.33 -1.60
C ALA A 29 -1.60 48.49 -0.58
N ARG A 30 -2.80 49.03 -0.29
CA ARG A 30 -3.00 50.07 0.73
C ARG A 30 -2.70 49.56 2.14
N GLU A 31 -3.15 48.35 2.46
CA GLU A 31 -2.92 47.75 3.78
C GLU A 31 -1.45 47.41 4.00
N ARG A 32 -0.77 46.92 2.97
CA ARG A 32 0.68 46.71 3.00
C ARG A 32 1.44 48.02 3.19
N LYS A 33 1.09 49.07 2.45
CA LYS A 33 1.69 50.42 2.59
C LYS A 33 1.45 51.02 3.97
N ALA A 34 0.30 50.75 4.58
CA ALA A 34 -0.04 51.18 5.94
C ALA A 34 0.63 50.35 7.04
N GLY A 35 1.46 49.35 6.69
CA GLY A 35 2.15 48.50 7.65
C GLY A 35 1.22 47.59 8.46
N LYS A 36 0.01 47.28 7.96
CA LYS A 36 -0.91 46.37 8.66
C LYS A 36 -0.33 44.96 8.68
N ARG A 37 -0.43 44.31 9.84
CA ARG A 37 -0.04 42.90 9.99
C ARG A 37 -0.95 41.98 9.16
N PRO A 38 -0.40 40.91 8.56
CA PRO A 38 -1.21 39.86 7.93
C PRO A 38 -2.23 39.29 8.93
N GLN A 39 -3.44 39.03 8.45
CA GLN A 39 -4.47 38.34 9.22
C GLN A 39 -4.59 36.92 8.71
N THR A 40 -4.72 35.96 9.62
CA THR A 40 -4.93 34.56 9.29
C THR A 40 -6.44 34.27 9.22
N ILE A 41 -6.88 33.55 8.19
CA ILE A 41 -8.29 33.14 7.98
C ILE A 41 -8.36 31.63 7.71
N PRO A 42 -9.49 30.96 8.02
CA PRO A 42 -9.71 29.58 7.63
C PRO A 42 -9.52 29.39 6.12
N ASN A 43 -8.85 28.31 5.74
CA ASN A 43 -8.61 28.00 4.34
C ASN A 43 -9.82 27.24 3.76
N PRO A 44 -10.65 27.85 2.89
CA PRO A 44 -11.79 27.17 2.29
C PRO A 44 -11.38 26.05 1.32
N ALA A 45 -10.12 25.99 0.91
CA ALA A 45 -9.57 24.92 0.08
C ALA A 45 -8.96 23.78 0.90
N CYS A 46 -8.96 23.85 2.23
CA CYS A 46 -8.50 22.76 3.09
C CYS A 46 -9.39 21.53 2.87
N LYS A 47 -8.76 20.39 2.57
CA LYS A 47 -9.43 19.10 2.40
C LYS A 47 -9.29 18.19 3.61
N ILE A 48 -8.62 18.65 4.66
CA ILE A 48 -8.49 17.89 5.90
C ILE A 48 -9.84 17.93 6.63
N PRO A 49 -10.43 16.77 6.97
CA PRO A 49 -11.68 16.72 7.72
C PRO A 49 -11.57 17.39 9.09
N ASP A 50 -12.68 17.96 9.58
CA ASP A 50 -12.73 18.63 10.89
C ASP A 50 -12.46 17.68 12.07
N ASP A 51 -12.73 16.37 11.90
CA ASP A 51 -12.48 15.36 12.92
C ASP A 51 -11.03 14.85 12.94
N ALA A 52 -10.17 15.36 12.05
CA ALA A 52 -8.80 14.92 11.92
C ALA A 52 -7.96 15.36 13.13
N VAL A 53 -7.34 14.40 13.80
CA VAL A 53 -6.47 14.63 14.94
C VAL A 53 -5.01 14.66 14.50
N PRO A 54 -4.18 15.56 15.06
CA PRO A 54 -2.76 15.61 14.73
C PRO A 54 -2.06 14.32 15.20
N ILE A 55 -1.16 13.83 14.37
CA ILE A 55 -0.30 12.68 14.66
C ILE A 55 1.16 13.04 14.39
N SER A 56 2.07 12.50 15.20
CA SER A 56 3.50 12.70 14.99
C SER A 56 3.98 11.99 13.72
N ASP A 57 5.01 12.53 13.07
CA ASP A 57 5.67 11.88 11.93
C ASP A 57 6.18 10.47 12.31
N ALA A 58 6.66 10.29 13.56
CA ALA A 58 7.11 9.01 14.09
C ALA A 58 5.99 7.98 14.25
N ASP A 59 4.83 8.38 14.77
CA ASP A 59 3.67 7.50 14.90
C ASP A 59 3.09 7.12 13.54
N HIS A 60 3.01 8.08 12.62
CA HIS A 60 2.62 7.82 11.24
C HIS A 60 3.56 6.80 10.59
N ALA A 61 4.88 7.00 10.68
CA ALA A 61 5.87 6.07 10.13
C ALA A 61 5.74 4.66 10.74
N ARG A 62 5.56 4.57 12.06
CA ARG A 62 5.33 3.31 12.77
C ARG A 62 4.09 2.59 12.25
N LEU A 63 2.97 3.29 12.06
CA LEU A 63 1.73 2.72 11.55
C LEU A 63 1.85 2.26 10.09
N MET A 64 2.55 3.03 9.25
CA MET A 64 2.83 2.61 7.87
C MET A 64 3.70 1.35 7.80
N ALA A 65 4.66 1.18 8.71
CA ALA A 65 5.44 -0.05 8.81
C ALA A 65 4.58 -1.27 9.19
N GLU A 66 3.53 -1.09 10.00
CA GLU A 66 2.59 -2.18 10.30
C GLU A 66 1.71 -2.51 9.10
N VAL A 67 1.30 -1.52 8.31
CA VAL A 67 0.58 -1.76 7.04
C VAL A 67 1.44 -2.54 6.05
N ALA A 68 2.74 -2.23 5.97
CA ALA A 68 3.68 -3.00 5.15
C ALA A 68 3.80 -4.47 5.59
N LYS A 69 3.50 -4.80 6.85
CA LYS A 69 3.39 -6.17 7.38
C LYS A 69 2.03 -6.81 7.13
N GLY A 70 1.13 -6.14 6.40
CA GLY A 70 -0.21 -6.63 6.08
C GLY A 70 -1.28 -6.31 7.14
N ARG A 71 -1.00 -5.40 8.08
CA ARG A 71 -2.01 -4.95 9.05
C ARG A 71 -2.88 -3.84 8.48
N GLN A 72 -4.08 -3.71 9.02
CA GLN A 72 -5.01 -2.63 8.69
C GLN A 72 -4.99 -1.58 9.79
N ILE A 73 -5.06 -0.30 9.42
CA ILE A 73 -5.22 0.79 10.38
C ILE A 73 -6.70 1.07 10.54
N ILE A 74 -7.19 1.04 11.78
CA ILE A 74 -8.56 1.40 12.14
C ILE A 74 -8.57 2.52 13.18
N ALA A 75 -9.67 3.25 13.25
CA ALA A 75 -9.89 4.20 14.34
C ALA A 75 -10.40 3.47 15.59
N ARG A 76 -9.67 3.56 16.70
CA ARG A 76 -10.10 3.06 18.01
C ARG A 76 -9.93 4.14 19.06
N GLY A 77 -11.04 4.58 19.66
CA GLY A 77 -11.02 5.71 20.60
C GLY A 77 -10.52 7.02 19.98
N GLY A 78 -10.82 7.25 18.69
CA GLY A 78 -10.40 8.44 17.95
C GLY A 78 -8.92 8.46 17.55
N LYS A 79 -8.17 7.38 17.79
CA LYS A 79 -6.76 7.26 17.41
C LYS A 79 -6.54 6.13 16.41
N PRO A 80 -5.54 6.25 15.52
CA PRO A 80 -5.21 5.16 14.61
C PRO A 80 -4.51 4.03 15.36
N VAL A 81 -5.01 2.82 15.16
CA VAL A 81 -4.43 1.59 15.71
C VAL A 81 -4.28 0.58 14.58
N ALA A 82 -3.10 0.00 14.46
CA ALA A 82 -2.87 -1.11 13.55
C ALA A 82 -3.42 -2.41 14.18
N VAL A 83 -4.25 -3.12 13.43
CA VAL A 83 -4.84 -4.40 13.79
C VAL A 83 -4.58 -5.41 12.70
N ASP A 84 -4.59 -6.69 13.03
CA ASP A 84 -4.49 -7.74 12.01
C ASP A 84 -5.69 -7.63 11.08
N GLN A 85 -5.42 -7.63 9.77
CA GLN A 85 -6.48 -7.57 8.77
C GLN A 85 -7.27 -8.88 8.83
N VAL A 86 -8.52 -8.80 9.30
CA VAL A 86 -9.43 -9.95 9.25
C VAL A 86 -9.95 -10.05 7.81
N ARG A 87 -9.25 -10.81 6.98
CA ARG A 87 -9.75 -11.18 5.65
C ARG A 87 -10.76 -12.32 5.80
N SER A 88 -11.88 -12.22 5.09
CA SER A 88 -12.81 -13.33 5.01
C SER A 88 -12.13 -14.57 4.42
N ALA A 89 -12.70 -15.76 4.64
CA ALA A 89 -12.20 -16.97 4.00
C ALA A 89 -12.20 -16.83 2.46
N GLU A 90 -13.24 -16.21 1.92
CA GLU A 90 -13.38 -15.97 0.47
C GLU A 90 -12.31 -15.01 -0.05
N GLU A 91 -12.01 -13.92 0.66
CA GLU A 91 -10.96 -12.97 0.27
C GLU A 91 -9.57 -13.60 0.30
N ARG A 92 -9.28 -14.42 1.32
CA ARG A 92 -8.02 -15.19 1.39
C ARG A 92 -7.91 -16.15 0.21
N LEU A 93 -8.99 -16.85 -0.12
CA LEU A 93 -9.04 -17.79 -1.22
C LEU A 93 -8.88 -17.10 -2.57
N ALA A 94 -9.55 -15.97 -2.78
CA ALA A 94 -9.42 -15.16 -4.00
C ALA A 94 -8.00 -14.62 -4.18
N ALA A 95 -7.37 -14.12 -3.11
CA ALA A 95 -5.99 -13.66 -3.14
C ALA A 95 -5.01 -14.80 -3.50
N ARG A 96 -5.22 -16.00 -2.96
CA ARG A 96 -4.40 -17.18 -3.31
C ARG A 96 -4.59 -17.61 -4.76
N ARG A 97 -5.82 -17.62 -5.29
CA ARG A 97 -6.06 -17.90 -6.72
C ARG A 97 -5.35 -16.89 -7.62
N ALA A 98 -5.45 -15.59 -7.30
CA ALA A 98 -4.76 -14.54 -8.04
C ALA A 98 -3.23 -14.73 -8.03
N GLN A 99 -2.65 -15.14 -6.89
CA GLN A 99 -1.23 -15.43 -6.80
C GLN A 99 -0.81 -16.65 -7.61
N ARG A 100 -1.60 -17.73 -7.60
CA ARG A 100 -1.36 -18.90 -8.46
C ARG A 100 -1.37 -18.50 -9.93
N ASP A 101 -2.37 -17.73 -10.34
CA ASP A 101 -2.52 -17.31 -11.73
C ASP A 101 -1.35 -16.39 -12.15
N ARG A 102 -0.88 -15.51 -11.26
CA ARG A 102 0.33 -14.70 -11.47
C ARG A 102 1.59 -15.56 -11.64
N LEU A 103 1.80 -16.58 -10.80
CA LEU A 103 2.97 -17.46 -10.88
C LEU A 103 2.95 -18.35 -12.13
N LEU A 104 1.75 -18.81 -12.53
CA LEU A 104 1.57 -19.49 -13.82
C LEU A 104 1.90 -18.54 -14.98
N ALA A 105 1.36 -17.31 -14.99
CA ALA A 105 1.69 -16.35 -16.05
C ALA A 105 3.19 -16.02 -16.10
N ALA A 106 3.83 -15.82 -14.93
CA ALA A 106 5.27 -15.52 -14.84
C ALA A 106 6.16 -16.66 -15.36
N SER A 107 5.67 -17.90 -15.35
CA SER A 107 6.38 -19.08 -15.85
C SER A 107 5.90 -19.55 -17.23
N ASP A 108 5.03 -18.80 -17.93
CA ASP A 108 4.46 -19.23 -19.22
C ASP A 108 5.52 -19.36 -20.31
N TRP A 109 6.55 -18.51 -20.27
CA TRP A 109 7.65 -18.55 -21.24
C TRP A 109 8.31 -19.93 -21.30
N THR A 110 8.38 -20.65 -20.17
CA THR A 110 9.01 -22.00 -20.08
C THR A 110 8.29 -23.08 -20.89
N GLN A 111 7.04 -22.83 -21.29
CA GLN A 111 6.19 -23.78 -22.02
C GLN A 111 6.39 -23.70 -23.53
N LEU A 112 7.09 -22.69 -24.03
CA LEU A 112 7.37 -22.55 -25.45
C LEU A 112 8.34 -23.64 -25.93
N ALA A 113 8.20 -24.07 -27.18
CA ALA A 113 9.03 -25.13 -27.73
C ALA A 113 10.53 -24.74 -27.74
N ASP A 114 10.81 -23.48 -28.10
CA ASP A 114 12.16 -22.96 -28.30
C ASP A 114 12.88 -22.57 -26.99
N THR A 115 12.17 -22.46 -25.88
CA THR A 115 12.77 -22.13 -24.58
C THR A 115 13.35 -23.37 -23.90
N LEU A 116 14.50 -23.21 -23.25
CA LEU A 116 15.19 -24.27 -22.50
C LEU A 116 15.50 -25.51 -23.36
N ALA A 117 15.73 -25.33 -24.67
CA ALA A 117 16.07 -26.43 -25.57
C ALA A 117 17.39 -27.13 -25.17
N ASP A 118 18.34 -26.35 -24.65
CA ASP A 118 19.65 -26.82 -24.20
C ASP A 118 19.63 -27.40 -22.78
N ASP A 119 18.53 -27.23 -22.04
CA ASP A 119 18.35 -27.77 -20.68
C ASP A 119 16.98 -28.46 -20.49
N PRO A 120 16.84 -29.70 -21.00
CA PRO A 120 15.62 -30.48 -20.85
C PRO A 120 15.26 -30.77 -19.39
N SER A 121 16.25 -30.84 -18.50
CA SER A 121 16.05 -31.09 -17.07
C SER A 121 15.41 -29.89 -16.39
N LEU A 122 15.90 -28.68 -16.66
CA LEU A 122 15.29 -27.45 -16.18
C LEU A 122 13.87 -27.26 -16.76
N LYS A 123 13.66 -27.60 -18.03
CA LYS A 123 12.33 -27.59 -18.66
C LYS A 123 11.35 -28.54 -17.96
N ALA A 124 11.79 -29.75 -17.61
CA ALA A 124 10.99 -30.71 -16.85
C ALA A 124 10.68 -30.20 -15.44
N ASN A 125 11.64 -29.58 -14.75
CA ASN A 125 11.44 -28.99 -13.42
C ASN A 125 10.38 -27.88 -13.45
N TRP A 126 10.41 -27.00 -14.48
CA TRP A 126 9.39 -25.97 -14.66
C TRP A 126 8.01 -26.56 -14.95
N ALA A 127 7.91 -27.61 -15.76
CA ALA A 127 6.65 -28.31 -15.99
C ALA A 127 6.08 -28.90 -14.70
N HIS A 128 6.93 -29.54 -13.88
CA HIS A 128 6.56 -30.08 -12.57
C HIS A 128 6.10 -28.98 -11.60
N TYR A 129 6.86 -27.89 -11.48
CA TYR A 129 6.48 -26.73 -10.65
C TYR A 129 5.11 -26.16 -11.03
N ARG A 130 4.84 -25.98 -12.33
CA ARG A 130 3.54 -25.50 -12.81
C ARG A 130 2.41 -26.48 -12.51
N GLN A 131 2.68 -27.79 -12.55
CA GLN A 131 1.70 -28.79 -12.15
C GLN A 131 1.39 -28.68 -10.66
N GLN A 132 2.41 -28.55 -9.81
CA GLN A 132 2.23 -28.32 -8.37
C GLN A 132 1.42 -27.05 -8.06
N LEU A 133 1.60 -25.97 -8.84
CA LEU A 133 0.77 -24.76 -8.69
C LEU A 133 -0.71 -25.01 -9.03
N ARG A 134 -1.00 -25.82 -10.06
CA ARG A 134 -2.37 -26.15 -10.46
C ARG A 134 -3.06 -27.06 -9.45
N ASP A 135 -2.31 -28.01 -8.90
CA ASP A 135 -2.78 -28.99 -7.92
C ASP A 135 -2.74 -28.46 -6.48
N LEU A 136 -2.32 -27.19 -6.29
CA LEU A 136 -2.13 -26.61 -4.97
C LEU A 136 -3.45 -26.53 -4.19
N ASP A 137 -3.43 -27.00 -2.94
CA ASP A 137 -4.50 -26.76 -1.99
C ASP A 137 -4.55 -25.27 -1.61
N MET A 138 -5.61 -24.60 -2.05
CA MET A 138 -5.81 -23.17 -1.85
C MET A 138 -6.11 -22.82 -0.39
N GLU A 139 -6.43 -23.77 0.48
CA GLU A 139 -6.61 -23.55 1.92
C GLU A 139 -5.36 -23.84 2.75
N GLY A 140 -4.37 -24.53 2.18
CA GLY A 140 -3.11 -24.90 2.83
C GLY A 140 -2.18 -23.72 3.15
N ALA A 141 -0.97 -24.00 3.67
CA ALA A 141 -0.02 -22.94 4.05
C ALA A 141 1.13 -22.73 3.05
N GLY A 142 1.60 -23.79 2.39
CA GLY A 142 2.79 -23.77 1.55
C GLY A 142 2.53 -23.36 0.09
N TRP A 143 3.56 -22.82 -0.55
CA TRP A 143 3.64 -22.64 -2.01
C TRP A 143 4.79 -23.51 -2.54
N PRO A 144 4.68 -24.10 -3.74
CA PRO A 144 5.81 -24.77 -4.36
C PRO A 144 6.91 -23.75 -4.64
N ILE A 145 8.16 -24.21 -4.57
CA ILE A 145 9.35 -23.40 -4.83
C ILE A 145 9.64 -23.49 -6.32
N ALA A 146 9.81 -22.34 -6.98
CA ALA A 146 10.19 -22.31 -8.38
C ALA A 146 11.57 -22.96 -8.56
N PRO A 147 11.83 -23.66 -9.67
CA PRO A 147 13.18 -24.07 -10.01
C PRO A 147 14.08 -22.83 -10.01
N ASP A 148 15.27 -22.93 -9.42
CA ASP A 148 16.23 -21.83 -9.40
C ASP A 148 16.54 -21.45 -10.85
N ASP A 149 16.28 -20.19 -11.18
CA ASP A 149 16.77 -19.56 -12.39
C ASP A 149 17.99 -18.76 -11.92
N ASP A 150 19.19 -19.31 -12.08
CA ASP A 150 20.45 -18.58 -11.82
C ASP A 150 20.68 -17.49 -12.90
N LEU A 151 19.61 -16.84 -13.34
CA LEU A 151 19.56 -15.67 -14.20
C LEU A 151 19.09 -14.50 -13.33
N GLY A 152 20.07 -13.92 -12.62
CA GLY A 152 19.94 -12.87 -11.62
C GLY A 152 18.88 -11.79 -11.87
N GLY A 153 18.16 -11.46 -10.81
CA GLY A 153 17.21 -10.35 -10.81
C GLY A 153 16.57 -10.09 -9.46
N SER A 154 17.37 -9.72 -8.45
CA SER A 154 16.85 -8.95 -7.32
C SER A 154 16.24 -7.65 -7.85
N ILE A 155 14.93 -7.46 -7.69
CA ILE A 155 14.31 -6.14 -7.54
C ILE A 155 13.11 -6.27 -6.61
#